data_AF-A0A1A8GA81-F1
#
_entry.id   AF-A0A1A8GA81-F1
#
_cell.length_a   1.000
_cell.length_b   1.000
_cell.length_c   1.000
_cell.angle_alpha   90.00
_cell.angle_beta   90.00
_cell.angle_gamma   90.00
#
_symmetry.space_group_name_H-M   'P 1'
#
loop_
_entity.id
_entity.type
_entity.pdbx_description
1 polymer ?
#
loop_
_entity_poly.entity_id
_entity_poly.type
_entity_poly.pdbx_seq_one_letter_code
_entity_poly.pdbx_strand_id
1 'polypeptide(L)'
;LMKYDEKIKELDEVKVQLQAERLGNRHAANEDRTASDRMRAELESTGRRLDEERKKSAELLMQVNVLQKSLLSQNEERRRVAALEQQIQLSAKDFENEKMNRQSMQQQLHKLLKELRKAREQIAQLEYAKQPDAQFSEPSSYNRREFDATSPSKVSSLLDESFLECPKCRTPYPTSRH
;
A
#
# COMPACT_ATOMS: atom_id res chain seq x y z
N LEU A 1 -65.94 10.97 -94.49
CA LEU A 1 -65.14 12.16 -94.18
C LEU A 1 -65.24 12.47 -92.68
N MET A 2 -66.41 12.82 -92.12
CA MET A 2 -66.53 13.14 -90.68
C MET A 2 -66.01 12.06 -89.70
N LYS A 3 -66.32 10.77 -89.92
CA LYS A 3 -65.81 9.67 -89.08
C LYS A 3 -64.28 9.49 -89.11
N TYR A 4 -63.62 9.99 -90.15
CA TYR A 4 -62.17 9.91 -90.28
C TYR A 4 -61.51 11.07 -89.52
N ASP A 5 -62.11 12.26 -89.58
CA ASP A 5 -61.66 13.43 -88.84
C ASP A 5 -61.82 13.26 -87.32
N GLU A 6 -62.90 12.60 -86.87
CA GLU A 6 -63.08 12.21 -85.47
C GLU A 6 -61.98 11.25 -84.99
N LYS A 7 -61.66 10.22 -85.78
CA LYS A 7 -60.57 9.29 -85.46
C LYS A 7 -59.20 9.96 -85.40
N ILE A 8 -58.94 10.96 -86.25
CA ILE A 8 -57.69 11.73 -86.20
C ILE A 8 -57.61 12.51 -84.90
N LYS A 9 -58.70 13.17 -84.48
CA LYS A 9 -58.75 13.90 -83.20
C LYS A 9 -58.55 12.97 -82.01
N GLU A 10 -59.21 11.83 -81.97
CA GLU A 10 -59.02 10.81 -80.93
C GLU A 10 -57.57 10.32 -80.88
N LEU A 11 -56.94 10.08 -82.04
CA LEU A 11 -55.53 9.69 -82.10
C LEU A 11 -54.60 10.77 -81.57
N ASP A 12 -54.86 12.04 -81.90
CA ASP A 12 -54.08 13.17 -81.39
C ASP A 12 -54.27 13.36 -79.87
N GLU A 13 -55.48 13.20 -79.35
CA GLU A 13 -55.77 13.23 -77.91
C GLU A 13 -55.04 12.11 -77.17
N VAL A 14 -55.11 10.88 -77.67
CA VAL A 14 -54.39 9.73 -77.09
C VAL A 14 -52.87 9.95 -77.15
N LYS A 15 -52.36 10.55 -78.22
CA LYS A 15 -50.92 10.86 -78.35
C LYS A 15 -50.49 11.91 -77.32
N VAL A 16 -51.30 12.94 -77.08
CA VAL A 16 -51.06 13.95 -76.04
C VAL A 16 -51.10 13.31 -74.65
N GLN A 17 -52.10 12.47 -74.37
CA GLN A 17 -52.21 11.75 -73.10
C GLN A 17 -50.98 10.84 -72.86
N LEU A 18 -50.58 10.06 -73.85
CA LEU A 18 -49.40 9.19 -73.76
C LEU A 18 -48.11 10.01 -73.54
N GLN A 19 -47.97 11.16 -74.18
CA GLN A 19 -46.83 12.05 -73.96
C GLN A 19 -46.83 12.62 -72.53
N ALA A 20 -47.99 13.04 -72.02
CA ALA A 20 -48.16 13.53 -70.66
C ALA A 20 -47.84 12.43 -69.63
N GLU A 21 -48.34 11.21 -69.83
CA GLU A 21 -48.05 10.06 -68.96
C GLU A 21 -46.56 9.71 -68.95
N ARG A 22 -45.90 9.71 -70.12
CA ARG A 22 -44.45 9.47 -70.22
C ARG A 22 -43.63 10.52 -69.47
N LEU A 23 -44.04 11.78 -69.51
CA LEU A 23 -43.38 12.85 -68.76
C LEU A 23 -43.63 12.69 -67.26
N GLY A 24 -44.88 12.46 -66.85
CA GLY A 24 -45.24 12.20 -65.46
C GLY A 24 -44.47 11.02 -64.86
N ASN A 25 -44.36 9.91 -65.60
CA ASN A 25 -43.62 8.74 -65.15
C ASN A 25 -42.10 9.00 -65.03
N ARG A 26 -41.52 9.81 -65.92
CA ARG A 26 -40.12 10.25 -65.77
C ARG A 26 -39.92 11.13 -64.55
N HIS A 27 -40.86 12.03 -64.26
CA HIS A 27 -40.81 12.86 -63.07
C HIS A 27 -40.92 12.04 -61.80
N ALA A 28 -41.92 11.15 -61.70
CA ALA A 28 -42.09 10.24 -60.55
C ALA A 28 -40.85 9.36 -60.33
N ALA A 29 -40.31 8.73 -61.39
CA ALA A 29 -39.11 7.92 -61.28
C ALA A 29 -37.87 8.72 -60.86
N ASN A 30 -37.79 10.00 -61.23
CA ASN A 30 -36.71 10.88 -60.79
C ASN A 30 -36.88 11.29 -59.32
N GLU A 31 -38.10 11.62 -58.90
CA GLU A 31 -38.44 11.93 -57.51
C GLU A 31 -38.12 10.75 -56.58
N ASP A 32 -38.52 9.53 -56.95
CA ASP A 32 -38.21 8.31 -56.19
C ASP A 32 -36.71 8.08 -56.04
N ARG A 33 -35.92 8.31 -57.10
CA ARG A 33 -34.45 8.25 -57.02
C ARG A 33 -33.91 9.28 -56.05
N THR A 34 -34.35 10.54 -56.14
CA THR A 34 -33.90 11.59 -55.22
C THR A 34 -34.27 11.32 -53.76
N ALA A 35 -35.46 10.75 -53.51
CA ALA A 35 -35.89 10.35 -52.17
C ALA A 35 -35.04 9.20 -51.62
N SER A 36 -34.75 8.20 -52.46
CA SER A 36 -33.86 7.07 -52.13
C SER A 36 -32.44 7.53 -51.79
N ASP A 37 -31.87 8.44 -52.59
CA ASP A 37 -30.54 8.98 -52.36
C ASP A 37 -30.46 9.81 -51.07
N ARG A 38 -31.50 10.61 -50.77
CA ARG A 38 -31.60 11.32 -49.49
C ARG A 38 -31.63 10.37 -48.30
N MET A 39 -32.48 9.33 -48.37
CA MET A 39 -32.58 8.32 -47.33
C MET A 39 -31.24 7.60 -47.11
N ARG A 40 -30.53 7.27 -48.19
CA ARG A 40 -29.18 6.67 -48.12
C ARG A 40 -28.21 7.60 -47.39
N ALA A 41 -28.17 8.88 -47.76
CA ALA A 41 -27.28 9.85 -47.12
C ALA A 41 -27.59 10.04 -45.62
N GLU A 42 -28.87 10.03 -45.25
CA GLU A 42 -29.31 10.09 -43.84
C GLU A 42 -28.90 8.83 -43.06
N LEU A 43 -29.05 7.64 -43.64
CA LEU A 43 -28.59 6.38 -43.04
C LEU A 43 -27.08 6.37 -42.83
N GLU A 44 -26.30 6.84 -43.79
CA GLU A 44 -24.85 6.95 -43.65
C GLU A 44 -24.45 7.97 -42.56
N SER A 45 -25.13 9.11 -42.50
CA SER A 45 -24.86 10.15 -41.49
C SER A 45 -25.20 9.66 -40.08
N THR A 46 -26.36 9.01 -39.92
CA THR A 46 -26.77 8.42 -38.63
C THR A 46 -25.87 7.25 -38.24
N GLY A 47 -25.42 6.43 -39.18
CA GLY A 47 -24.44 5.37 -38.96
C GLY A 47 -23.12 5.91 -38.41
N ARG A 48 -22.57 6.97 -39.01
CA ARG A 48 -21.34 7.62 -38.51
C ARG A 48 -21.49 8.14 -37.07
N ARG A 49 -22.61 8.80 -36.77
CA ARG A 49 -22.89 9.29 -35.40
C ARG A 49 -22.99 8.14 -34.39
N LEU A 50 -23.63 7.03 -34.77
CA LEU A 50 -23.74 5.86 -33.91
C LEU A 50 -22.36 5.27 -33.59
N ASP A 51 -21.46 5.18 -34.57
CA ASP A 51 -20.12 4.66 -34.37
C ASP A 51 -19.26 5.58 -33.49
N GLU A 52 -19.41 6.90 -33.61
CA GLU A 52 -18.79 7.86 -32.70
C GLU A 52 -19.28 7.69 -31.25
N GLU A 53 -20.60 7.57 -31.05
CA GLU A 53 -21.16 7.34 -29.72
C GLU A 53 -20.74 5.99 -29.13
N ARG A 54 -20.61 4.95 -29.95
CA ARG A 54 -20.05 3.66 -29.51
C ARG A 54 -18.60 3.80 -29.05
N LYS A 55 -17.77 4.55 -29.77
CA LYS A 55 -16.37 4.81 -29.37
C LYS A 55 -16.32 5.56 -28.04
N LYS A 56 -17.07 6.66 -27.90
CA LYS A 56 -17.16 7.42 -26.65
C LYS A 56 -17.64 6.55 -25.49
N SER A 57 -18.64 5.69 -25.74
CA SER A 57 -19.15 4.76 -24.72
C SER A 57 -18.09 3.75 -24.29
N ALA A 58 -17.29 3.22 -25.21
CA ALA A 58 -16.22 2.29 -24.90
C ALA A 58 -15.09 2.95 -24.09
N GLU A 59 -14.71 4.19 -24.46
CA GLU A 59 -13.74 5.00 -23.71
C GLU A 59 -14.23 5.31 -22.29
N LEU A 60 -15.50 5.69 -22.15
CA LEU A 60 -16.10 5.97 -20.85
C LEU A 60 -16.12 4.71 -19.97
N LEU A 61 -16.47 3.56 -20.54
CA LEU A 61 -16.47 2.29 -19.82
C LEU A 61 -15.06 1.94 -19.31
N MET A 62 -14.03 2.17 -20.14
CA MET A 62 -12.64 1.99 -19.73
C MET A 62 -12.27 2.90 -18.56
N GLN A 63 -12.65 4.19 -18.62
CA GLN A 63 -12.40 5.14 -17.52
C GLN A 63 -13.10 4.71 -16.22
N VAL A 64 -14.37 4.28 -16.30
CA VAL A 64 -15.11 3.76 -15.15
C VAL A 64 -14.39 2.55 -14.54
N ASN A 65 -13.89 1.63 -15.37
CA ASN A 65 -13.17 0.46 -14.87
C ASN A 65 -11.87 0.83 -14.13
N VAL A 66 -11.11 1.79 -14.66
CA VAL A 66 -9.90 2.30 -13.99
C VAL A 66 -10.26 2.94 -12.65
N LEU A 67 -11.27 3.80 -12.62
CA LEU A 67 -11.72 4.46 -11.38
C LEU A 67 -12.18 3.46 -10.31
N GLN A 68 -12.92 2.41 -10.72
CA GLN A 68 -13.34 1.35 -9.81
C GLN A 68 -12.14 0.62 -9.19
N LYS A 69 -11.12 0.29 -10.00
CA LYS A 69 -9.88 -0.35 -9.50
C LYS A 69 -9.11 0.58 -8.57
N SER A 70 -8.98 1.86 -8.92
CA SER A 70 -8.32 2.86 -8.08
C SER A 70 -9.02 3.05 -6.74
N LEU A 71 -10.36 3.04 -6.73
CA LEU A 71 -11.15 3.15 -5.50
C LEU A 71 -10.90 1.97 -4.55
N LEU A 72 -10.85 0.74 -5.09
CA LEU A 72 -10.54 -0.45 -4.30
C LEU A 72 -9.13 -0.37 -3.69
N SER A 73 -8.14 0.01 -4.50
CA SER A 73 -6.76 0.21 -4.04
C SER A 73 -6.66 1.29 -2.96
N GLN A 74 -7.36 2.42 -3.12
CA GLN A 74 -7.39 3.48 -2.11
C GLN A 74 -8.01 3.00 -0.80
N ASN A 75 -9.04 2.16 -0.85
CA ASN A 75 -9.68 1.61 0.34
C ASN A 75 -8.73 0.66 1.09
N GLU A 76 -8.01 -0.20 0.36
CA GLU A 76 -6.97 -1.05 0.96
C GLU A 76 -5.86 -0.24 1.63
N GLU A 77 -5.41 0.83 0.98
CA GLU A 77 -4.39 1.72 1.54
C GLU A 77 -4.89 2.43 2.80
N ARG A 78 -6.12 2.95 2.80
CA ARG A 78 -6.74 3.53 4.01
C ARG A 78 -6.80 2.53 5.16
N ARG A 79 -7.11 1.26 4.89
CA ARG A 79 -7.10 0.20 5.91
C ARG A 79 -5.70 -0.08 6.46
N ARG A 80 -4.67 -0.07 5.59
CA ARG A 80 -3.27 -0.24 6.02
C ARG A 80 -2.80 0.93 6.89
N VAL A 81 -3.08 2.16 6.48
CA VAL A 81 -2.75 3.37 7.25
C VAL A 81 -3.40 3.32 8.62
N ALA A 82 -4.70 3.03 8.70
CA ALA A 82 -5.40 2.92 9.98
C ALA A 82 -4.80 1.84 10.91
N ALA A 83 -4.38 0.70 10.35
CA ALA A 83 -3.73 -0.36 11.13
C ALA A 83 -2.35 0.08 11.65
N LEU A 84 -1.56 0.78 10.83
CA LEU A 84 -0.26 1.32 11.25
C LEU A 84 -0.42 2.40 12.32
N GLU A 85 -1.41 3.29 12.19
CA GLU A 85 -1.72 4.30 13.21
C GLU A 85 -2.07 3.65 14.55
N GLN A 86 -2.87 2.59 14.56
CA GLN A 86 -3.16 1.82 15.77
C GLN A 86 -1.90 1.17 16.35
N GLN A 87 -1.03 0.60 15.50
CA GLN A 87 0.22 0.00 15.95
C GLN A 87 1.16 1.03 16.59
N ILE A 88 1.28 2.23 16.01
CA ILE A 88 2.07 3.33 16.56
C ILE A 88 1.52 3.75 17.92
N GLN A 89 0.20 3.88 18.06
CA GLN A 89 -0.43 4.25 19.33
C GLN A 89 -0.19 3.20 20.42
N LEU A 90 -0.32 1.91 20.09
CA LEU A 90 -0.03 0.82 21.03
C LEU A 90 1.44 0.84 21.44
N SER A 91 2.35 0.95 20.47
CA SER A 91 3.80 1.03 20.75
C SER A 91 4.17 2.23 21.61
N ALA A 92 3.56 3.40 21.37
CA ALA A 92 3.77 4.60 22.19
C ALA A 92 3.29 4.39 23.64
N LYS A 93 2.15 3.72 23.82
CA LYS A 93 1.63 3.38 25.15
C LYS A 93 2.54 2.40 25.87
N ASP A 94 3.00 1.36 25.19
CA ASP A 94 3.91 0.36 25.76
C ASP A 94 5.23 1.01 26.18
N PHE A 95 5.77 1.90 25.33
CA PHE A 95 6.98 2.66 25.65
C PHE A 95 6.84 3.52 26.91
N GLU A 96 5.74 4.26 27.06
CA GLU A 96 5.50 5.06 28.28
C GLU A 96 5.32 4.15 29.50
N ASN A 97 4.70 2.99 29.36
CA ASN A 97 4.57 2.02 30.45
C ASN A 97 5.93 1.45 30.88
N GLU A 98 6.78 1.06 29.93
CA GLU A 98 8.15 0.60 30.21
C GLU A 98 9.00 1.67 30.89
N LYS A 99 8.86 2.93 30.45
CA LYS A 99 9.53 4.07 31.08
C LYS A 99 9.12 4.24 32.54
N MET A 100 7.83 4.13 32.85
CA MET A 100 7.33 4.16 34.25
C MET A 100 7.84 2.97 35.05
N ASN A 101 7.84 1.76 34.48
CA ASN A 101 8.38 0.56 35.13
C ASN A 101 9.87 0.71 35.44
N ARG A 102 10.65 1.21 34.48
CA ARG A 102 12.09 1.47 34.67
C ARG A 102 12.33 2.47 35.80
N GLN A 103 11.57 3.56 35.86
CA GLN A 103 11.67 4.54 36.95
C GLN A 103 11.33 3.91 38.30
N SER A 104 10.28 3.11 38.38
CA SER A 104 9.90 2.38 39.59
C SER A 104 11.02 1.44 40.06
N MET A 105 11.59 0.65 39.16
CA MET A 105 12.70 -0.25 39.45
C MET A 105 13.95 0.52 39.91
N GLN A 106 14.27 1.64 39.29
CA GLN A 106 15.37 2.50 39.72
C GLN A 106 15.16 3.04 41.14
N GLN A 107 13.95 3.46 41.48
CA GLN A 107 13.62 3.90 42.84
C GLN A 107 13.74 2.77 43.86
N GLN A 108 13.29 1.56 43.53
CA GLN A 108 13.45 0.38 44.39
C GLN A 108 14.91 0.03 44.61
N LEU A 109 15.72 0.03 43.54
CA LEU A 109 17.16 -0.21 43.63
C LEU A 109 17.85 0.82 44.54
N HIS A 110 17.50 2.09 44.40
CA HIS A 110 18.07 3.14 45.24
C HIS A 110 17.73 2.94 46.74
N LYS A 111 16.49 2.53 47.05
CA LYS A 111 16.08 2.19 48.41
C LYS A 111 16.90 1.02 48.96
N LEU A 112 17.05 -0.07 48.20
CA LEU A 112 17.85 -1.23 48.60
C LEU A 112 19.31 -0.87 48.84
N LEU A 113 19.92 -0.06 47.96
CA LEU A 113 21.29 0.41 48.14
C LEU A 113 21.47 1.26 49.40
N LYS A 114 20.47 2.08 49.75
CA LYS A 114 20.48 2.87 50.99
C LYS A 114 20.41 1.98 52.22
N GLU A 115 19.53 0.98 52.23
CA GLU A 115 19.43 0.02 53.34
C GLU A 115 20.69 -0.85 53.45
N LEU A 116 21.28 -1.28 52.33
CA LEU A 116 22.54 -2.02 52.32
C LEU A 116 23.68 -1.20 52.94
N ARG A 117 23.75 0.11 52.66
CA ARG A 117 24.74 1.00 53.28
C ARG A 117 24.53 1.09 54.80
N LYS A 118 23.27 1.27 55.25
CA LYS A 118 22.95 1.29 56.68
C LYS A 118 23.31 -0.04 57.37
N ALA A 119 23.00 -1.17 56.75
CA ALA A 119 23.35 -2.49 57.30
C ALA A 119 24.87 -2.65 57.43
N ARG A 120 25.65 -2.18 56.46
CA ARG A 120 27.12 -2.17 56.54
C ARG A 120 27.63 -1.27 57.66
N GLU A 121 27.06 -0.07 57.83
CA GLU A 121 27.41 0.84 58.92
C GLU A 121 27.09 0.22 60.30
N GLN A 122 25.93 -0.46 60.43
CA GLN A 122 25.57 -1.19 61.65
C GLN A 122 26.53 -2.34 61.95
N ILE A 123 26.94 -3.12 60.93
CA ILE A 123 27.94 -4.17 61.08
C ILE A 123 29.26 -3.58 61.59
N ALA A 124 29.75 -2.50 60.98
CA ALA A 124 30.99 -1.84 61.40
C ALA A 124 30.91 -1.30 62.84
N GLN A 125 29.77 -0.75 63.26
CA GLN A 125 29.55 -0.32 64.64
C GLN A 125 29.57 -1.50 65.63
N LEU A 126 28.93 -2.62 65.28
CA LEU A 126 28.94 -3.83 66.11
C LEU A 126 30.33 -4.46 66.21
N GLU A 127 31.13 -4.42 65.13
CA GLU A 127 32.52 -4.85 65.12
C GLU A 127 33.40 -3.99 66.02
N TYR A 128 33.22 -2.66 65.98
CA TYR A 128 33.92 -1.73 66.87
C TYR A 128 33.53 -1.93 68.35
N ALA A 129 32.24 -2.11 68.64
CA ALA A 129 31.76 -2.37 70.01
C ALA A 129 32.18 -3.74 70.56
N LYS A 130 32.50 -4.71 69.70
CA LYS A 130 33.03 -6.03 70.07
C LYS A 130 34.53 -6.05 70.35
N GLN A 131 35.24 -4.92 70.22
CA GLN A 131 36.64 -4.78 70.62
C GLN A 131 36.75 -4.24 72.07
N PRO A 132 36.78 -5.10 73.10
CA PRO A 132 37.48 -4.79 74.34
C PRO A 132 38.84 -5.52 74.38
N ASP A 133 39.89 -4.73 74.65
CA ASP A 133 41.13 -5.11 75.34
C ASP A 133 41.88 -6.39 74.90
N ALA A 134 42.47 -6.37 73.71
CA ALA A 134 43.58 -7.26 73.36
C ALA A 134 44.85 -6.46 73.07
N GLN A 135 45.24 -5.59 74.00
CA GLN A 135 46.67 -5.38 74.26
C GLN A 135 47.14 -6.53 75.15
N PHE A 136 48.35 -7.04 74.93
CA PHE A 136 49.02 -8.16 75.61
C PHE A 136 48.85 -9.55 74.97
N SER A 137 49.75 -9.87 74.03
CA SER A 137 50.83 -10.89 74.18
C SER A 137 51.26 -11.47 72.82
N GLU A 138 52.39 -10.96 72.33
CA GLU A 138 53.54 -11.48 71.54
C GLU A 138 53.59 -12.94 70.95
N PRO A 139 54.62 -13.30 70.14
CA PRO A 139 54.52 -13.62 68.71
C PRO A 139 54.74 -15.11 68.35
N SER A 140 54.35 -15.57 67.15
CA SER A 140 54.81 -16.87 66.64
C SER A 140 54.86 -16.98 65.11
N SER A 141 56.10 -16.86 64.60
CA SER A 141 56.82 -17.84 63.77
C SER A 141 56.10 -18.63 62.66
N TYR A 142 56.68 -18.48 61.45
CA TYR A 142 56.75 -19.43 60.33
C TYR A 142 55.43 -19.86 59.67
N ASN A 143 55.22 -19.37 58.44
CA ASN A 143 55.29 -20.24 57.27
C ASN A 143 55.54 -19.42 56.00
N ARG A 144 56.80 -19.46 55.56
CA ARG A 144 57.23 -19.23 54.19
C ARG A 144 56.52 -20.24 53.28
N ARG A 145 55.67 -19.77 52.36
CA ARG A 145 55.41 -20.45 51.09
C ARG A 145 55.30 -19.42 49.98
N GLU A 146 56.42 -19.26 49.28
CA GLU A 146 56.45 -18.78 47.90
C GLU A 146 55.78 -19.82 47.01
N PHE A 147 54.86 -19.39 46.15
CA PHE A 147 54.56 -20.07 44.90
C PHE A 147 54.28 -19.01 43.84
N ASP A 148 55.31 -18.72 43.05
CA ASP A 148 55.18 -18.23 41.69
C ASP A 148 54.25 -19.15 40.89
N ALA A 149 53.30 -18.58 40.16
CA ALA A 149 52.94 -19.06 38.82
C ALA A 149 51.91 -18.16 38.13
N THR A 150 52.29 -17.75 36.92
CA THR A 150 51.45 -17.54 35.73
C THR A 150 50.59 -16.26 35.61
N SER A 151 51.11 -15.37 34.77
CA SER A 151 50.44 -14.40 33.92
C SER A 151 48.99 -14.74 33.55
N PRO A 152 48.04 -13.77 33.59
CA PRO A 152 46.77 -13.94 32.92
C PRO A 152 47.01 -13.80 31.41
N SER A 153 47.06 -14.95 30.74
CA SER A 153 47.01 -15.07 29.29
C SER A 153 45.79 -14.31 28.77
N LYS A 154 46.00 -13.56 27.69
CA LYS A 154 44.99 -12.83 26.93
C LYS A 154 43.79 -13.75 26.67
N VAL A 155 42.69 -13.51 27.38
CA VAL A 155 41.40 -14.12 27.06
C VAL A 155 40.98 -13.51 25.73
N SER A 156 41.16 -14.29 24.67
CA SER A 156 40.62 -14.05 23.34
C SER A 156 39.15 -13.70 23.47
N SER A 157 38.77 -12.52 22.99
CA SER A 157 37.39 -12.12 22.76
C SER A 157 36.68 -13.14 21.86
N LEU A 158 36.12 -14.20 22.44
CA LEU A 158 35.09 -15.03 21.83
C LEU A 158 33.79 -14.25 21.86
N LEU A 159 33.75 -13.20 21.04
CA LEU A 159 32.54 -12.45 20.84
C LEU A 159 31.66 -13.26 19.91
N ASP A 160 30.59 -13.80 20.49
CA ASP A 160 29.34 -14.26 19.88
C ASP A 160 29.17 -13.79 18.42
N GLU A 161 29.61 -14.62 17.48
CA GLU A 161 29.38 -14.43 16.05
C GLU A 161 28.01 -15.02 15.70
N SER A 162 26.96 -14.37 16.20
CA SER A 162 25.60 -14.66 15.78
C SER A 162 25.35 -14.04 14.40
N PHE A 163 25.28 -14.87 13.36
CA PHE A 163 24.92 -14.44 12.00
C PHE A 163 23.40 -14.39 11.86
N LEU A 164 22.87 -13.29 11.33
CA LEU A 164 21.45 -13.21 10.96
C LEU A 164 21.26 -13.86 9.59
N GLU A 165 20.41 -14.88 9.49
CA GLU A 165 20.05 -15.50 8.22
C GLU A 165 18.78 -14.87 7.62
N CYS A 166 18.81 -14.56 6.32
CA CYS A 166 17.62 -14.16 5.60
C CYS A 166 16.65 -15.35 5.46
N PRO A 167 15.39 -15.26 5.94
CA PRO A 167 14.45 -16.38 5.88
C PRO A 167 14.03 -16.79 4.45
N LYS A 168 14.27 -15.94 3.44
CA LYS A 168 13.94 -16.24 2.03
C LYS A 168 15.05 -16.93 1.25
N CYS A 169 16.32 -16.62 1.55
CA CYS A 169 17.46 -17.12 0.76
C CYS A 169 18.57 -17.74 1.61
N ARG A 170 18.40 -17.79 2.94
CA ARG A 170 19.33 -18.36 3.93
C ARG A 170 20.75 -17.82 3.85
N THR A 171 20.92 -16.62 3.30
CA THR A 171 22.24 -15.97 3.25
C THR A 171 22.58 -15.43 4.64
N PRO A 172 23.74 -15.78 5.22
CA PRO A 172 24.17 -15.28 6.52
C PRO A 172 24.76 -13.87 6.39
N TYR A 173 24.39 -12.97 7.31
CA TYR A 173 24.93 -11.62 7.43
C TYR A 173 25.65 -11.45 8.77
N PRO A 174 26.85 -10.84 8.79
CA PRO A 174 27.55 -10.55 10.04
C PRO A 174 26.78 -9.49 10.83
N THR A 175 26.59 -9.72 12.13
CA THR A 175 26.06 -8.72 13.05
C THR A 175 27.06 -7.58 13.17
N SER A 176 26.67 -6.36 12.76
CA SER A 176 27.56 -5.20 12.86
C SER A 176 27.85 -4.89 14.32
N ARG A 177 29.12 -4.95 14.73
CA ARG A 177 29.56 -4.33 15.97
C ARG A 177 29.65 -2.82 15.75
N HIS A 178 28.71 -2.10 16.34
CA HIS A 178 28.86 -0.67 16.61
C HIS A 178 29.43 -0.47 18.00
#